data_AF-A0A5C3LIN3-F1
#
_entry.id   AF-A0A5C3LIN3-F1
#
_cell.length_a   1.000
_cell.length_b   1.000
_cell.length_c   1.000
_cell.angle_alpha   90.00
_cell.angle_beta   90.00
_cell.angle_gamma   90.00
#
_symmetry.space_group_name_H-M   'P 1'
#
loop_
_entity.id
_entity.type
_entity.pdbx_description
1 polymer ?
#
loop_
_entity_poly.entity_id
_entity_poly.type
_entity_poly.pdbx_seq_one_letter_code
_entity_poly.pdbx_strand_id
1 'polypeptide(L)'
;MEEHDVVGPLPENIRFLDALSHDGPNPSQGSKSTDYARAQSKRNEVIYDGRWTTPDVSTVAPPIQIFHPIFETFVHDASGSHIQPSREDIIHTQKLMHLASKITNETSRAKDLREILSIILQVAILQEQNSDASTPDGMYTAMFNGISIAFLIWELKREVGEGGSDASTQAELSMRQVWTQKNRAEFVKKCCCPTLILAGGGPWLTVLVAYSRTSSSFRD
;
A
#
# COMPACT_ATOMS: atom_id res chain seq x y z
N MET A 1 -44.88 -5.77 -8.28
CA MET A 1 -43.88 -4.88 -8.88
C MET A 1 -42.91 -4.56 -7.76
N GLU A 2 -41.88 -5.39 -7.60
CA GLU A 2 -40.86 -5.16 -6.58
C GLU A 2 -39.97 -4.03 -7.09
N GLU A 3 -39.92 -2.91 -6.37
CA GLU A 3 -38.88 -1.91 -6.55
C GLU A 3 -37.56 -2.59 -6.21
N HIS A 4 -36.79 -2.91 -7.25
CA HIS A 4 -35.38 -3.19 -7.10
C HIS A 4 -34.72 -1.90 -6.62
N ASP A 5 -34.54 -1.79 -5.30
CA ASP A 5 -33.73 -0.76 -4.68
C ASP A 5 -32.28 -1.02 -5.12
N VAL A 6 -31.92 -0.46 -6.28
CA VAL A 6 -30.55 -0.49 -6.77
C VAL A 6 -29.78 0.50 -5.91
N VAL A 7 -29.27 0.02 -4.78
CA VAL A 7 -28.36 0.78 -3.94
C VAL A 7 -27.17 1.17 -4.83
N GLY A 8 -27.09 2.45 -5.18
CA GLY A 8 -25.98 3.00 -5.94
C GLY A 8 -24.66 2.81 -5.18
N PRO A 9 -23.51 2.92 -5.88
CA PRO A 9 -22.22 2.87 -5.19
C PRO A 9 -22.15 3.97 -4.14
N LEU A 10 -21.58 3.65 -2.97
CA LEU A 10 -21.30 4.63 -1.93
C LEU A 10 -20.57 5.84 -2.55
N PRO A 11 -20.98 7.09 -2.26
CA PRO A 11 -20.33 8.29 -2.83
C PRO A 11 -18.80 8.30 -2.65
N GLU A 12 -18.30 7.70 -1.58
CA GLU A 12 -16.89 7.50 -1.27
C GLU A 12 -16.19 6.64 -2.34
N ASN A 13 -16.84 5.58 -2.83
CA ASN A 13 -16.29 4.71 -3.87
C ASN A 13 -16.13 5.45 -5.21
N ILE A 14 -17.08 6.34 -5.55
CA ILE A 14 -17.00 7.16 -6.76
C ILE A 14 -15.78 8.08 -6.69
N ARG A 15 -15.57 8.73 -5.55
CA ARG A 15 -14.43 9.65 -5.33
C ARG A 15 -13.09 8.90 -5.36
N PHE A 16 -13.05 7.69 -4.81
CA PHE A 16 -11.87 6.83 -4.87
C PHE A 16 -11.53 6.42 -6.31
N LEU A 17 -12.54 6.04 -7.10
CA LEU A 17 -12.35 5.65 -8.50
C LEU A 17 -11.93 6.82 -9.41
N ASP A 18 -12.43 8.02 -9.11
CA ASP A 18 -12.01 9.25 -9.78
C ASP A 18 -10.52 9.53 -9.49
N ALA A 19 -10.10 9.42 -8.23
CA ALA A 19 -8.69 9.54 -7.88
C ALA A 19 -7.84 8.49 -8.62
N LEU A 20 -8.22 7.20 -8.61
CA LEU A 20 -7.52 6.14 -9.36
C LEU A 20 -7.60 6.27 -10.89
N SER A 21 -8.35 7.23 -11.43
CA SER A 21 -8.30 7.55 -12.86
C SER A 21 -7.17 8.52 -13.21
N HIS A 22 -6.37 8.92 -12.21
CA HIS A 22 -5.23 9.81 -12.33
C HIS A 22 -4.00 9.22 -11.64
N ASP A 23 -2.83 9.30 -12.27
CA ASP A 23 -1.58 8.72 -11.73
C ASP A 23 -1.14 9.34 -10.40
N GLY A 24 -1.62 10.54 -10.09
CA GLY A 24 -1.22 11.28 -8.89
C GLY A 24 0.22 11.82 -8.99
N PRO A 25 0.77 12.35 -7.89
CA PRO A 25 2.15 12.81 -7.88
C PRO A 25 3.14 11.63 -7.88
N ASN A 26 4.34 11.85 -8.42
CA ASN A 26 5.43 10.87 -8.32
C ASN A 26 5.71 10.53 -6.84
N PRO A 27 5.93 9.26 -6.45
CA PRO A 27 5.95 8.88 -5.03
C PRO A 27 7.06 9.55 -4.23
N SER A 28 8.26 9.65 -4.81
CA SER A 28 9.41 10.25 -4.14
C SER A 28 9.23 11.75 -3.91
N GLN A 29 8.59 12.45 -4.85
CA GLN A 29 8.35 13.88 -4.75
C GLN A 29 7.09 14.17 -3.94
N GLY A 30 5.99 13.46 -4.20
CA GLY A 30 4.70 13.62 -3.54
C GLY A 30 4.70 13.25 -2.06
N SER A 31 5.67 12.46 -1.61
CA SER A 31 5.87 12.13 -0.19
C SER A 31 6.58 13.22 0.62
N LYS A 32 7.08 14.28 -0.04
CA LYS A 32 7.59 15.46 0.67
C LYS A 32 6.43 16.23 1.29
N SER A 33 6.61 16.73 2.51
CA SER A 33 5.53 17.32 3.30
C SER A 33 4.72 18.40 2.57
N THR A 34 5.39 19.30 1.84
CA THR A 34 4.75 20.38 1.06
C THR A 34 4.01 19.86 -0.16
N ASP A 35 4.57 18.88 -0.87
CA ASP A 35 3.96 18.29 -2.05
C ASP A 35 2.77 17.40 -1.69
N TYR A 36 2.88 16.65 -0.60
CA TYR A 36 1.78 15.87 -0.03
C TYR A 36 0.61 16.77 0.38
N ALA A 37 0.87 17.85 1.12
CA ALA A 37 -0.16 18.81 1.50
C ALA A 37 -0.87 19.44 0.28
N ARG A 38 -0.11 19.69 -0.80
CA ARG A 38 -0.65 20.17 -2.08
C ARG A 38 -1.48 19.11 -2.81
N ALA A 39 -1.11 17.83 -2.72
CA ALA A 39 -1.89 16.74 -3.30
C ALA A 39 -3.21 16.53 -2.54
N GLN A 40 -3.18 16.58 -1.21
CA GLN A 40 -4.38 16.41 -0.36
C GLN A 40 -5.42 17.53 -0.53
N SER A 41 -5.07 18.67 -1.14
CA SER A 41 -6.05 19.73 -1.48
C SER A 41 -6.73 19.54 -2.84
N LYS A 42 -6.36 18.51 -3.60
CA LYS A 42 -6.87 18.25 -4.95
C LYS A 42 -7.57 16.90 -5.02
N ARG A 43 -8.84 16.89 -5.41
CA ARG A 43 -9.68 15.67 -5.48
C ARG A 43 -9.09 14.56 -6.35
N ASN A 44 -8.38 14.91 -7.42
CA ASN A 44 -7.80 13.94 -8.34
C ASN A 44 -6.40 13.45 -7.94
N GLU A 45 -5.73 14.05 -6.96
CA GLU A 45 -4.39 13.65 -6.49
C GLU A 45 -4.39 13.08 -5.06
N VAL A 46 -5.51 13.22 -4.34
CA VAL A 46 -5.68 12.82 -2.94
C VAL A 46 -5.47 11.33 -2.68
N ILE A 47 -4.85 10.99 -1.55
CA ILE A 47 -4.88 9.67 -0.93
C ILE A 47 -5.93 9.67 0.19
N TYR A 48 -6.75 8.62 0.25
CA TYR A 48 -7.80 8.48 1.26
C TYR A 48 -7.27 7.84 2.55
N ASP A 49 -6.34 8.51 3.22
CA ASP A 49 -5.69 8.08 4.47
C ASP A 49 -6.24 8.83 5.71
N GLY A 50 -7.26 9.67 5.54
CA GLY A 50 -7.86 10.49 6.58
C GLY A 50 -7.12 11.79 6.92
N ARG A 51 -5.96 12.07 6.31
CA ARG A 51 -5.22 13.32 6.50
C ARG A 51 -5.69 14.35 5.48
N TRP A 52 -5.83 15.61 5.87
CA TRP A 52 -6.45 16.62 5.01
C TRP A 52 -5.82 18.01 5.19
N THR A 53 -6.03 18.88 4.21
CA THR A 53 -5.56 20.28 4.23
C THR A 53 -6.68 21.29 4.06
N THR A 54 -7.72 20.95 3.30
CA THR A 54 -8.93 21.76 3.14
C THR A 54 -10.17 20.94 3.47
N PRO A 55 -11.20 21.54 4.11
CA PRO A 55 -12.41 20.81 4.51
C PRO A 55 -13.26 20.36 3.32
N ASP A 56 -13.07 20.96 2.13
CA ASP A 56 -13.86 20.68 0.92
C ASP A 56 -13.45 19.38 0.20
N VAL A 57 -12.34 18.77 0.64
CA VAL A 57 -11.83 17.49 0.14
C VAL A 57 -11.86 16.48 1.28
N SER A 58 -12.85 15.59 1.26
CA SER A 58 -12.91 14.47 2.20
C SER A 58 -11.86 13.43 1.84
N THR A 59 -10.96 13.14 2.77
CA THR A 59 -9.90 12.12 2.62
C THR A 59 -10.12 10.89 3.49
N VAL A 60 -11.25 10.82 4.20
CA VAL A 60 -11.60 9.67 5.04
C VAL A 60 -11.96 8.49 4.14
N ALA A 61 -11.20 7.40 4.25
CA ALA A 61 -11.59 6.10 3.71
C ALA A 61 -12.60 5.43 4.65
N PRO A 62 -13.54 4.63 4.12
CA PRO A 62 -14.38 3.77 4.95
C PRO A 62 -13.50 2.73 5.69
N PRO A 63 -13.94 2.22 6.86
CA PRO A 63 -13.17 1.25 7.63
C PRO A 63 -12.77 0.04 6.77
N ILE A 64 -11.50 -0.33 6.74
CA ILE A 64 -11.04 -1.38 5.83
C ILE A 64 -11.61 -2.77 6.20
N GLN A 65 -11.96 -2.96 7.47
CA GLN A 65 -12.49 -4.21 8.01
C GLN A 65 -13.86 -4.57 7.43
N ILE A 66 -14.68 -3.58 7.02
CA ILE A 66 -16.00 -3.85 6.41
C ILE A 66 -15.89 -4.39 4.98
N PHE A 67 -14.68 -4.43 4.43
CA PHE A 67 -14.45 -4.73 3.03
C PHE A 67 -13.84 -6.10 2.75
N HIS A 68 -13.05 -6.64 3.69
CA HIS A 68 -12.50 -7.98 3.54
C HIS A 68 -12.14 -8.58 4.91
N PRO A 69 -12.57 -9.82 5.22
CA PRO A 69 -12.32 -10.45 6.52
C PRO A 69 -10.82 -10.62 6.84
N ILE A 70 -9.96 -10.66 5.81
CA ILE A 70 -8.51 -10.76 6.00
C ILE A 70 -7.93 -9.67 6.91
N PHE A 71 -8.52 -8.47 6.93
CA PHE A 71 -8.02 -7.39 7.77
C PHE A 71 -8.37 -7.59 9.23
N GLU A 72 -9.55 -8.14 9.51
CA GLU A 72 -9.93 -8.56 10.86
C GLU A 72 -9.06 -9.74 11.32
N THR A 73 -8.85 -10.74 10.46
CA THR A 73 -7.93 -11.85 10.72
C THR A 73 -6.53 -11.34 11.02
N PHE A 74 -6.00 -10.42 10.20
CA PHE A 74 -4.67 -9.84 10.41
C PHE A 74 -4.56 -9.13 11.77
N VAL A 75 -5.54 -8.29 12.14
CA VAL A 75 -5.52 -7.57 13.42
C VAL A 75 -5.64 -8.55 14.60
N HIS A 76 -6.53 -9.53 14.49
CA HIS A 76 -6.68 -10.59 15.49
C HIS A 76 -5.38 -11.36 15.68
N ASP A 77 -4.74 -11.76 14.59
CA ASP A 77 -3.51 -12.55 14.59
C ASP A 77 -2.29 -11.75 15.05
N ALA A 78 -2.18 -10.47 14.68
CA ALA A 78 -1.09 -9.59 15.10
C ALA A 78 -1.18 -9.17 16.57
N SER A 79 -2.39 -9.09 17.13
CA SER A 79 -2.61 -8.70 18.53
C SER A 79 -2.81 -9.89 19.48
N GLY A 80 -3.12 -11.07 18.94
CA GLY A 80 -3.46 -12.25 19.70
C GLY A 80 -2.24 -13.04 20.18
N SER A 81 -2.28 -13.50 21.43
CA SER A 81 -1.24 -14.34 22.01
C SER A 81 -1.28 -15.81 21.52
N HIS A 82 -2.26 -16.17 20.68
CA HIS A 82 -2.39 -17.52 20.13
C HIS A 82 -1.36 -17.82 19.05
N ILE A 83 -0.83 -16.80 18.38
CA ILE A 83 0.29 -16.94 17.46
C ILE A 83 1.58 -16.71 18.22
N GLN A 84 2.37 -17.76 18.34
CA GLN A 84 3.70 -17.69 18.93
C GLN A 84 4.73 -17.79 17.81
N PRO A 85 5.70 -16.84 17.74
CA PRO A 85 6.74 -16.89 16.73
C PRO A 85 7.58 -18.15 16.93
N SER A 86 7.89 -18.83 15.83
CA SER A 86 8.82 -19.95 15.84
C SER A 86 10.26 -19.46 16.11
N ARG A 87 11.16 -20.40 16.40
CA ARG A 87 12.60 -20.09 16.51
C ARG A 87 13.13 -19.42 15.25
N GLU A 88 12.70 -19.88 14.08
CA GLU A 88 13.12 -19.33 12.80
C GLU A 88 12.60 -17.90 12.60
N ASP A 89 11.35 -17.62 13.01
CA ASP A 89 10.80 -16.25 12.94
C ASP A 89 11.63 -15.28 13.78
N ILE A 90 12.03 -15.69 14.98
CA ILE A 90 12.88 -14.89 15.87
C ILE A 90 14.25 -14.64 15.22
N ILE A 91 14.89 -15.68 14.67
CA ILE A 91 16.20 -15.57 14.02
C ILE A 91 16.13 -14.64 12.79
N HIS A 92 15.12 -14.80 11.94
CA HIS A 92 14.97 -13.97 10.75
C HIS A 92 14.61 -12.52 11.10
N THR A 93 13.76 -12.31 12.10
CA THR A 93 13.44 -10.96 12.60
C THR A 93 14.67 -10.28 13.18
N GLN A 94 15.50 -10.98 13.96
CA GLN A 94 16.76 -10.44 14.47
C GLN A 94 17.72 -10.04 13.32
N LYS A 95 17.84 -10.88 12.28
CA LYS A 95 18.63 -10.55 11.08
C LYS A 95 18.06 -9.32 10.36
N LEU A 96 16.74 -9.26 10.18
CA LEU A 96 16.06 -8.10 9.59
C LEU A 96 16.38 -6.83 10.38
N MET A 97 16.20 -6.84 11.70
CA MET A 97 16.48 -5.68 12.56
C MET A 97 17.96 -5.26 12.50
N HIS A 98 18.88 -6.23 12.48
CA HIS A 98 20.31 -5.95 12.35
C HIS A 98 20.69 -5.34 10.99
N LEU A 99 20.05 -5.78 9.90
CA LEU A 99 20.25 -5.20 8.57
C LEU A 99 19.63 -3.81 8.50
N ALA A 100 18.43 -3.64 9.05
CA ALA A 100 17.70 -2.40 9.08
C ALA A 100 18.41 -1.32 9.91
N SER A 101 19.16 -1.69 10.96
CA SER A 101 19.95 -0.76 11.78
C SER A 101 21.26 -0.29 11.14
N LYS A 102 21.65 -0.83 9.98
CA LYS A 102 22.90 -0.44 9.30
C LYS A 102 22.70 0.79 8.43
N ILE A 103 23.38 1.88 8.77
CA ILE A 103 23.48 3.06 7.91
C ILE A 103 24.57 2.80 6.86
N THR A 104 24.17 2.32 5.69
CA THR A 104 25.09 1.95 4.59
C THR A 104 24.57 2.46 3.24
N ASN A 105 25.18 2.02 2.15
CA ASN A 105 24.72 2.29 0.79
C ASN A 105 23.27 1.79 0.59
N GLU A 106 22.44 2.63 -0.02
CA GLU A 106 21.01 2.38 -0.20
C GLU A 106 20.73 1.17 -1.08
N THR A 107 21.44 1.03 -2.21
CA THR A 107 21.25 -0.08 -3.15
C THR A 107 21.58 -1.43 -2.52
N SER A 108 22.72 -1.55 -1.84
CA SER A 108 23.08 -2.81 -1.16
C SER A 108 22.12 -3.12 -0.02
N ARG A 109 21.73 -2.10 0.76
CA ARG A 109 20.79 -2.28 1.87
C ARG A 109 19.41 -2.72 1.39
N ALA A 110 18.88 -2.10 0.35
CA ALA A 110 17.59 -2.45 -0.23
C ALA A 110 17.58 -3.90 -0.73
N LYS A 111 18.67 -4.35 -1.36
CA LYS A 111 18.84 -5.75 -1.79
C LYS A 111 18.82 -6.70 -0.58
N ASP A 112 19.65 -6.47 0.43
CA ASP A 112 19.74 -7.34 1.61
C ASP A 112 18.39 -7.41 2.36
N LEU A 113 17.71 -6.27 2.49
CA LEU A 113 16.40 -6.18 3.12
C LEU A 113 15.32 -6.93 2.30
N ARG A 114 15.37 -6.85 0.97
CA ARG A 114 14.45 -7.61 0.09
C ARG A 114 14.63 -9.11 0.24
N GLU A 115 15.88 -9.57 0.32
CA GLU A 115 16.20 -10.99 0.50
C GLU A 115 15.67 -11.53 1.83
N ILE A 116 15.95 -10.85 2.95
CA ILE A 116 15.45 -11.30 4.26
C ILE A 116 13.94 -11.20 4.39
N LEU A 117 13.29 -10.18 3.82
CA LEU A 117 11.83 -10.07 3.81
C LEU A 117 11.19 -11.16 2.94
N SER A 118 11.81 -11.55 1.83
CA SER A 118 11.36 -12.68 1.01
C SER A 118 11.37 -13.98 1.80
N ILE A 119 12.37 -14.17 2.66
CA ILE A 119 12.46 -15.34 3.56
C ILE A 119 11.36 -15.28 4.63
N ILE A 120 11.21 -14.14 5.32
CA ILE A 120 10.22 -13.97 6.40
C ILE A 120 8.80 -14.17 5.88
N LEU A 121 8.47 -13.54 4.74
CA LEU A 121 7.13 -13.58 4.17
C LEU A 121 6.90 -14.81 3.28
N GLN A 122 7.94 -15.61 3.03
CA GLN A 122 7.89 -16.80 2.17
C GLN A 122 7.34 -16.50 0.76
N VAL A 123 7.68 -15.34 0.22
CA VAL A 123 7.27 -14.88 -1.12
C VAL A 123 8.46 -14.29 -1.87
N ALA A 124 8.41 -14.33 -3.20
CA ALA A 124 9.42 -13.69 -4.03
C ALA A 124 9.15 -12.18 -4.10
N ILE A 125 9.87 -11.39 -3.31
CA ILE A 125 9.81 -9.92 -3.40
C ILE A 125 10.80 -9.48 -4.47
N LEU A 126 10.31 -8.78 -5.48
CA LEU A 126 11.09 -8.31 -6.62
C LEU A 126 11.06 -6.79 -6.69
N GLN A 127 12.02 -6.22 -7.42
CA GLN A 127 11.98 -4.82 -7.81
C GLN A 127 11.49 -4.76 -9.26
N GLU A 128 10.24 -4.33 -9.45
CA GLU A 128 9.64 -4.17 -10.77
C GLU A 128 9.54 -2.68 -11.09
N GLN A 129 10.03 -2.28 -12.28
CA GLN A 129 9.90 -0.92 -12.76
C GLN A 129 8.52 -0.71 -13.38
N ASN A 130 7.84 0.36 -12.97
CA ASN A 130 6.57 0.79 -13.51
C ASN A 130 6.75 1.45 -14.89
N SER A 131 5.66 1.61 -15.66
CA SER A 131 5.70 2.22 -16.99
C SER A 131 6.15 3.68 -17.00
N ASP A 132 6.04 4.39 -15.88
CA ASP A 132 6.49 5.77 -15.67
C ASP A 132 7.95 5.84 -15.15
N ALA A 133 8.67 4.73 -15.20
CA ALA A 133 10.03 4.53 -14.68
C ALA A 133 10.17 4.61 -13.14
N SER A 134 9.09 4.86 -12.39
CA SER A 134 9.09 4.71 -10.94
C SER A 134 9.33 3.25 -10.56
N THR A 135 9.97 3.01 -9.42
CA THR A 135 10.35 1.67 -9.00
C THR A 135 10.27 1.60 -7.48
N PRO A 136 9.25 0.92 -6.92
CA PRO A 136 9.21 0.67 -5.49
C PRO A 136 10.46 -0.11 -5.03
N ASP A 137 10.83 0.01 -3.76
CA ASP A 137 11.96 -0.76 -3.20
C ASP A 137 11.72 -2.27 -3.32
N GLY A 138 10.45 -2.66 -3.37
CA GLY A 138 10.03 -3.91 -3.99
C GLY A 138 8.55 -4.16 -3.89
N MET A 139 8.17 -5.33 -4.39
CA MET A 139 6.79 -5.73 -4.56
C MET A 139 6.70 -7.25 -4.60
N TYR A 140 5.64 -7.80 -4.03
CA TYR A 140 5.23 -9.17 -4.34
C TYR A 140 3.97 -9.11 -5.20
N THR A 141 4.07 -9.72 -6.39
CA THR A 141 2.98 -9.83 -7.35
C THR A 141 2.59 -11.28 -7.57
N ALA A 142 1.32 -11.51 -7.89
CA ALA A 142 0.82 -12.81 -8.34
C ALA A 142 0.04 -12.65 -9.64
N MET A 143 0.15 -13.66 -10.51
CA MET A 143 -0.49 -13.66 -11.83
C MET A 143 -1.91 -14.22 -11.73
N PHE A 144 -2.88 -13.42 -12.16
CA PHE A 144 -4.30 -13.79 -12.27
C PHE A 144 -4.79 -13.53 -13.68
N ASN A 145 -5.18 -14.57 -14.41
CA ASN A 145 -5.67 -14.48 -15.79
C ASN A 145 -4.77 -13.64 -16.71
N GLY A 146 -3.44 -13.78 -16.58
CA GLY A 146 -2.46 -13.03 -17.36
C GLY A 146 -2.17 -11.60 -16.88
N ILE A 147 -2.76 -11.18 -15.76
CA ILE A 147 -2.54 -9.87 -15.14
C ILE A 147 -1.74 -10.04 -13.85
N SER A 148 -0.64 -9.28 -13.72
CA SER A 148 0.16 -9.22 -12.49
C SER A 148 -0.50 -8.29 -11.48
N ILE A 149 -0.91 -8.81 -10.32
CA ILE A 149 -1.57 -8.07 -9.24
C ILE A 149 -0.63 -7.98 -8.04
N ALA A 150 -0.48 -6.78 -7.48
CA ALA A 150 0.37 -6.53 -6.32
C ALA A 150 -0.36 -6.83 -5.00
N PHE A 151 0.23 -7.68 -4.18
CA PHE A 151 -0.26 -8.04 -2.84
C PHE A 151 0.57 -7.39 -1.73
N LEU A 152 1.81 -7.01 -2.04
CA LEU A 152 2.70 -6.31 -1.13
C LEU A 152 3.47 -5.26 -1.91
N ILE A 153 3.59 -4.05 -1.37
CA ILE A 153 4.48 -3.00 -1.85
C ILE A 153 5.25 -2.47 -0.65
N TRP A 154 6.52 -2.09 -0.84
CA TRP A 154 7.28 -1.47 0.24
C TRP A 154 8.23 -0.39 -0.21
N GLU A 155 8.43 0.58 0.69
CA GLU A 155 9.36 1.71 0.57
C GLU A 155 10.06 1.89 1.92
N LEU A 156 11.36 1.64 1.99
CA LEU A 156 12.14 1.85 3.21
C LEU A 156 13.26 2.85 2.98
N LYS A 157 13.28 3.90 3.80
CA LYS A 157 14.41 4.81 3.87
C LYS A 157 15.55 4.24 4.71
N ARG A 158 16.76 4.79 4.59
CA ARG A 158 17.86 4.39 5.49
C ARG A 158 17.57 4.88 6.90
N GLU A 159 16.97 6.06 7.02
CA GLU A 159 16.51 6.63 8.29
C GLU A 159 15.16 7.35 8.14
N VAL A 160 14.45 7.50 9.25
CA VAL A 160 13.19 8.25 9.29
C VAL A 160 13.44 9.72 8.93
N GLY A 161 12.68 10.26 7.98
CA GLY A 161 12.78 11.64 7.50
C GLY A 161 13.87 11.90 6.47
N GLU A 162 14.64 10.87 6.09
CA GLU A 162 15.65 10.99 5.05
C GLU A 162 15.05 11.45 3.71
N GLY A 163 15.75 12.36 3.02
CA GLY A 163 15.28 12.93 1.74
C GLY A 163 14.14 13.92 1.88
N GLY A 164 13.71 14.23 3.12
CA GLY A 164 12.56 15.11 3.38
C GLY A 164 11.21 14.46 3.02
N SER A 165 11.19 13.15 2.88
CA SER A 165 10.02 12.37 2.48
C SER A 165 9.54 11.45 3.61
N ASP A 166 8.23 11.29 3.72
CA ASP A 166 7.62 10.30 4.59
C ASP A 166 7.53 8.95 3.87
N ALA A 167 8.11 7.89 4.45
CA ALA A 167 8.16 6.58 3.82
C ALA A 167 6.78 5.95 3.64
N SER A 168 5.87 6.13 4.61
CA SER A 168 4.49 5.65 4.52
C SER A 168 3.74 6.30 3.37
N THR A 169 3.82 7.63 3.27
CA THR A 169 3.22 8.41 2.19
C THR A 169 3.82 8.02 0.84
N GLN A 170 5.14 7.80 0.77
CA GLN A 170 5.79 7.32 -0.45
C GLN A 170 5.24 5.95 -0.86
N ALA A 171 5.08 5.03 0.09
CA ALA A 171 4.57 3.69 -0.18
C ALA A 171 3.10 3.69 -0.64
N GLU A 172 2.26 4.56 -0.06
CA GLU A 172 0.88 4.78 -0.51
C GLU A 172 0.82 5.33 -1.94
N LEU A 173 1.67 6.29 -2.28
CA LEU A 173 1.77 6.82 -3.64
C LEU A 173 2.30 5.76 -4.62
N SER A 174 3.29 4.97 -4.22
CA SER A 174 3.81 3.85 -5.02
C SER A 174 2.73 2.79 -5.27
N MET A 175 1.90 2.49 -4.26
CA MET A 175 0.73 1.62 -4.40
C MET A 175 -0.28 2.18 -5.40
N ARG A 176 -0.62 3.45 -5.26
CA ARG A 176 -1.51 4.13 -6.20
C ARG A 176 -1.00 3.99 -7.64
N GLN A 177 0.27 4.31 -7.88
CA GLN A 177 0.86 4.20 -9.21
C GLN A 177 0.83 2.77 -9.78
N VAL A 178 1.09 1.77 -8.93
CA VAL A 178 0.99 0.36 -9.32
C VAL A 178 -0.45 0.01 -9.75
N TRP A 179 -1.45 0.54 -9.07
CA TRP A 179 -2.86 0.33 -9.42
C TRP A 179 -3.32 1.10 -10.66
N THR A 180 -2.77 2.28 -10.95
CA THR A 180 -3.16 3.09 -12.12
C THR A 180 -2.51 2.64 -13.42
N GLN A 181 -1.56 1.70 -13.38
CA GLN A 181 -0.96 1.16 -14.61
C GLN A 181 -2.00 0.57 -15.55
N LYS A 182 -1.87 0.85 -16.85
CA LYS A 182 -2.86 0.45 -17.88
C LYS A 182 -3.21 -1.04 -17.87
N ASN A 183 -2.24 -1.90 -17.56
CA ASN A 183 -2.43 -3.36 -17.50
C ASN A 183 -3.13 -3.84 -16.21
N ARG A 184 -3.19 -3.02 -15.16
CA ARG A 184 -3.74 -3.34 -13.83
C ARG A 184 -5.03 -2.56 -13.52
N ALA A 185 -5.17 -1.34 -14.04
CA ALA A 185 -6.24 -0.41 -13.69
C ALA A 185 -7.63 -0.98 -13.94
N GLU A 186 -7.85 -1.67 -15.07
CA GLU A 186 -9.13 -2.32 -15.36
C GLU A 186 -9.48 -3.43 -14.36
N PHE A 187 -8.48 -4.15 -13.85
CA PHE A 187 -8.67 -5.21 -12.87
C PHE A 187 -8.95 -4.64 -11.47
N VAL A 188 -8.16 -3.66 -11.04
CA VAL A 188 -8.38 -2.91 -9.79
C VAL A 188 -9.76 -2.25 -9.78
N LYS A 189 -10.26 -1.84 -10.95
CA LYS A 189 -11.61 -1.29 -11.11
C LYS A 189 -12.74 -2.33 -11.11
N LYS A 190 -12.45 -3.63 -11.11
CA LYS A 190 -13.48 -4.71 -11.20
C LYS A 190 -13.44 -5.69 -10.03
N CYS A 191 -12.32 -5.76 -9.32
CA CYS A 191 -12.08 -6.72 -8.26
C CYS A 191 -11.61 -6.03 -6.99
N CYS A 192 -11.82 -6.70 -5.86
CA CYS A 192 -11.25 -6.28 -4.59
C CYS A 192 -9.74 -6.58 -4.62
N CYS A 193 -8.89 -5.57 -4.51
CA CYS A 193 -7.44 -5.75 -4.46
C CYS A 193 -6.91 -5.29 -3.09
N PRO A 194 -6.96 -6.14 -2.05
CA PRO A 194 -6.25 -5.86 -0.81
C PRO A 194 -4.74 -5.91 -1.06
N THR A 195 -4.03 -4.85 -0.68
CA THR A 195 -2.58 -4.76 -0.82
C THR A 195 -1.98 -4.36 0.52
N LEU A 196 -1.02 -5.15 1.01
CA LEU A 196 -0.19 -4.81 2.15
C LEU A 196 0.85 -3.78 1.73
N ILE A 197 1.10 -2.80 2.59
CA ILE A 197 2.10 -1.78 2.39
C ILE A 197 3.06 -1.84 3.57
N LEU A 198 4.35 -2.06 3.31
CA LEU A 198 5.38 -1.92 4.33
C LEU A 198 6.12 -0.62 4.10
N ALA A 199 6.27 0.18 5.14
CA ALA A 199 7.00 1.43 5.05
C ALA A 199 7.87 1.64 6.27
N GLY A 200 8.90 2.47 6.16
CA GLY A 200 9.76 2.71 7.30
C GLY A 200 11.07 3.40 7.02
N GLY A 201 11.90 3.44 8.06
CA GLY A 201 13.22 4.05 8.05
C GLY A 201 14.08 3.44 9.15
N GLY A 202 15.28 2.98 8.80
CA GLY A 202 16.13 2.25 9.73
C GLY A 202 15.39 1.02 10.29
N PRO A 203 15.52 0.72 11.60
CA PRO A 203 14.80 -0.38 12.26
C PRO A 203 13.33 -0.07 12.57
N TRP A 204 12.81 1.12 12.21
CA TRP A 204 11.40 1.45 12.36
C TRP A 204 10.62 0.99 11.12
N LEU A 205 9.61 0.15 11.34
CA LEU A 205 8.74 -0.40 10.30
C LEU A 205 7.28 -0.17 10.68
N THR A 206 6.46 0.12 9.68
CA THR A 206 5.00 0.17 9.77
C THR A 206 4.38 -0.74 8.71
N VAL A 207 3.23 -1.33 9.07
CA VAL A 207 2.39 -2.11 8.16
C VAL A 207 1.10 -1.33 7.96
N LEU A 208 0.83 -0.97 6.72
CA LEU A 208 -0.41 -0.34 6.28
C LEU A 208 -1.15 -1.30 5.34
N VAL A 209 -2.40 -0.99 5.08
CA VAL A 209 -3.26 -1.76 4.19
C VAL A 209 -4.00 -0.83 3.27
N ALA A 210 -3.98 -1.15 1.99
CA ALA A 210 -4.76 -0.48 0.97
C ALA A 210 -5.83 -1.43 0.44
N TYR A 211 -6.98 -0.85 0.10
CA TYR A 211 -8.08 -1.60 -0.47
C TYR A 211 -8.77 -0.78 -1.56
N SER A 212 -9.11 -1.45 -2.65
CA SER A 212 -9.95 -0.94 -3.72
C SER A 212 -11.18 -1.84 -3.84
N ARG A 213 -12.38 -1.23 -3.93
CA ARG A 213 -13.64 -1.92 -4.30
C ARG A 213 -14.47 -1.06 -5.20
N THR A 214 -15.09 -1.71 -6.17
CA THR A 214 -15.84 -1.02 -7.23
C THR A 214 -17.23 -1.56 -7.48
N SER A 215 -17.63 -2.68 -6.88
CA SER A 215 -18.99 -3.21 -7.07
C SER A 215 -19.94 -2.73 -5.97
N SER A 216 -21.14 -2.31 -6.40
CA SER A 216 -22.28 -1.90 -5.58
C SER A 216 -23.06 -3.08 -4.95
N SER A 217 -22.65 -4.33 -5.18
CA SER A 217 -23.34 -5.48 -4.59
C SER A 217 -22.71 -5.88 -3.26
N PHE A 218 -23.34 -5.46 -2.16
CA PHE A 218 -23.38 -6.29 -0.95
C PHE A 218 -24.38 -7.41 -1.22
N ARG A 219 -23.93 -8.52 -1.79
CA ARG A 219 -24.71 -9.76 -1.75
C ARG A 219 -23.75 -10.89 -1.45
N ASP A 220 -23.77 -11.26 -0.17
CA ASP A 220 -23.49 -12.63 0.28
C ASP A 220 -24.51 -13.60 -0.36
#